data_AF-A0A3D9CIY7-F1
#
_entry.id   AF-A0A3D9CIY7-F1
#
_cell.length_a   1.000
_cell.length_b   1.000
_cell.length_c   1.000
_cell.angle_alpha   90.00
_cell.angle_beta   90.00
_cell.angle_gamma   90.00
#
_symmetry.space_group_name_H-M   'P 1'
#
loop_
_entity.id
_entity.type
_entity.pdbx_description
1 polymer ?
#
loop_
_entity_poly.entity_id
_entity_poly.type
_entity_poly.pdbx_seq_one_letter_code
_entity_poly.pdbx_strand_id
1 'polypeptide(L)'
;MDNKLKNKMKKILLLLALSVFICVFVFTSFFGNLYSIVTENGYEIPKESSVFTFEATKMNSGSGGWWMYGEDHKKYYALTNDSISTIISINKTKSKKIKTFDKLDYKTWKQK
;
A
#
# COMPACT_ATOMS: atom_id res chain seq x y z
N MET A 1 -17.93 -34.86 23.14
CA MET A 1 -18.34 -33.53 22.65
C MET A 1 -19.49 -33.71 21.64
N ASP A 2 -20.65 -33.09 21.93
CA ASP A 2 -21.90 -33.23 21.15
C ASP A 2 -21.72 -32.77 19.67
N ASN A 3 -22.29 -33.53 18.73
CA ASN A 3 -22.31 -33.19 17.29
C ASN A 3 -22.98 -31.85 17.01
N LYS A 4 -23.98 -31.45 17.81
CA LYS A 4 -24.61 -30.13 17.72
C LYS A 4 -23.64 -29.00 18.08
N LEU A 5 -22.83 -29.21 19.12
CA LEU A 5 -21.79 -28.27 19.54
C LEU A 5 -20.69 -28.15 18.49
N LYS A 6 -20.21 -29.28 17.93
CA LYS A 6 -19.23 -29.31 16.83
C LYS A 6 -19.70 -28.52 15.61
N ASN A 7 -20.96 -28.70 15.19
CA ASN A 7 -21.51 -27.99 14.03
C ASN A 7 -21.67 -26.49 14.31
N LYS A 8 -22.04 -26.09 15.53
CA LYS A 8 -22.09 -24.68 15.93
C LYS A 8 -20.69 -24.04 15.90
N MET A 9 -19.67 -24.73 16.40
CA MET A 9 -18.28 -24.27 16.35
C MET A 9 -17.78 -24.10 14.91
N LYS A 10 -18.05 -25.06 14.02
CA LYS A 10 -17.69 -24.96 12.59
C LYS A 10 -18.33 -23.74 11.92
N LYS A 11 -19.60 -23.47 12.19
CA LYS A 11 -20.29 -22.27 11.65
C LYS A 11 -19.66 -20.98 12.16
N ILE A 12 -19.34 -20.91 13.46
CA ILE A 12 -18.67 -19.75 14.05
C ILE A 12 -17.30 -19.53 13.40
N LEU A 13 -16.49 -20.59 13.25
CA LEU A 13 -15.19 -20.49 12.60
C LEU A 13 -15.30 -20.01 11.15
N LEU A 14 -16.30 -20.49 10.42
CA LEU A 14 -16.53 -20.09 9.03
C LEU A 14 -16.98 -18.62 8.93
N LEU A 15 -17.85 -18.16 9.83
CA LEU A 15 -18.25 -16.75 9.90
C LEU A 15 -17.08 -15.84 10.27
N LEU A 16 -16.22 -16.27 11.20
CA LEU A 16 -15.01 -15.53 11.56
C LEU A 16 -14.04 -15.44 10.38
N ALA A 17 -13.80 -16.55 9.68
CA ALA A 17 -12.94 -16.56 8.49
C ALA A 17 -13.49 -15.63 7.39
N LEU A 18 -14.80 -15.68 7.14
CA LEU A 18 -15.45 -14.81 6.17
C LEU A 18 -15.34 -13.33 6.57
N SER A 19 -15.55 -13.01 7.86
CA SER A 19 -15.40 -11.65 8.37
C SER A 19 -13.97 -11.14 8.19
N VAL A 20 -12.96 -11.95 8.50
CA VAL A 20 -11.55 -11.57 8.29
C VAL A 20 -11.26 -11.35 6.81
N PHE A 21 -11.76 -12.23 5.94
CA PHE A 21 -11.60 -12.09 4.49
C PHE A 21 -12.21 -10.77 3.97
N ILE A 22 -13.43 -10.44 4.40
CA ILE A 22 -14.09 -9.17 4.05
C ILE A 22 -13.26 -7.98 4.58
N CYS A 23 -12.75 -8.04 5.81
CA CYS A 23 -11.94 -6.97 6.36
C CYS A 23 -10.66 -6.74 5.54
N VAL A 24 -9.96 -7.80 5.14
CA VAL A 24 -8.79 -7.68 4.26
C VAL A 24 -9.18 -7.06 2.92
N PHE A 25 -10.31 -7.47 2.34
CA PHE A 25 -10.76 -6.95 1.05
C PHE A 25 -11.17 -5.46 1.10
N VAL A 26 -11.85 -5.03 2.17
CA VAL A 26 -12.42 -3.68 2.28
C VAL A 26 -11.41 -2.66 2.80
N PHE A 27 -10.55 -3.05 3.74
CA PHE A 27 -9.71 -2.09 4.49
C PHE A 27 -8.24 -2.09 4.08
N THR A 28 -7.84 -2.86 3.05
CA THR A 28 -6.44 -2.96 2.64
C THR A 28 -6.28 -2.85 1.14
N SER A 29 -5.09 -2.44 0.71
CA SER A 29 -4.69 -2.42 -0.70
C SER A 29 -4.17 -3.77 -1.21
N PHE A 30 -4.37 -4.84 -0.43
CA PHE A 30 -3.69 -6.13 -0.62
C PHE A 30 -3.82 -6.69 -2.02
N PHE A 31 -5.04 -6.82 -2.54
CA PHE A 31 -5.27 -7.45 -3.83
C PHE A 31 -4.74 -6.63 -5.00
N GLY A 32 -4.89 -5.30 -4.96
CA GLY A 32 -4.36 -4.42 -6.00
C GLY A 32 -2.85 -4.49 -6.05
N ASN A 33 -2.20 -4.37 -4.88
CA ASN A 33 -0.76 -4.48 -4.77
C ASN A 33 -0.24 -5.87 -5.19
N LEU A 34 -0.90 -6.95 -4.76
CA LEU A 34 -0.52 -8.30 -5.14
C LEU A 34 -0.65 -8.53 -6.65
N TYR A 35 -1.74 -8.06 -7.25
CA TYR A 35 -1.94 -8.13 -8.70
C TYR A 35 -0.83 -7.39 -9.44
N SER A 36 -0.52 -6.16 -9.04
CA SER A 36 0.53 -5.36 -9.69
C SER A 36 1.92 -5.98 -9.52
N ILE A 37 2.28 -6.52 -8.34
CA ILE A 37 3.56 -7.23 -8.16
C ILE A 37 3.69 -8.41 -9.14
N VAL A 38 2.60 -9.12 -9.41
CA VAL A 38 2.62 -10.32 -10.28
C VAL A 38 2.63 -9.95 -11.76
N THR A 39 1.98 -8.85 -12.14
CA THR A 39 1.69 -8.53 -13.54
C THR A 39 2.56 -7.43 -14.14
N GLU A 40 3.08 -6.52 -13.30
CA GLU A 40 3.77 -5.32 -13.74
C GLU A 40 5.28 -5.43 -13.51
N ASN A 41 6.05 -5.33 -14.58
CA ASN A 41 7.50 -5.28 -14.48
C ASN A 41 7.94 -3.96 -13.80
N GLY A 42 8.69 -4.06 -12.71
CA GLY A 42 9.19 -2.91 -11.96
C GLY A 42 8.20 -2.33 -10.93
N TYR A 43 7.08 -3.00 -10.65
CA TYR A 43 6.22 -2.62 -9.53
C TYR A 43 6.83 -3.09 -8.21
N GLU A 44 7.51 -2.16 -7.52
CA GLU A 44 8.14 -2.43 -6.23
C GLU A 44 7.41 -1.73 -5.08
N ILE A 45 7.08 -2.47 -4.02
CA ILE A 45 6.56 -1.85 -2.80
C ILE A 45 7.74 -1.29 -1.99
N PRO A 46 7.63 -0.05 -1.46
CA PRO A 46 8.64 0.49 -0.55
C PRO A 46 8.92 -0.45 0.62
N LYS A 47 10.20 -0.72 0.91
CA LYS A 47 10.63 -1.61 2.02
C LYS A 47 10.10 -1.18 3.39
N GLU A 48 9.74 0.08 3.55
CA GLU A 48 9.20 0.66 4.78
C GLU A 48 7.67 0.55 4.88
N SER A 49 7.01 0.06 3.82
CA SER A 49 5.57 -0.20 3.76
C SER A 49 5.33 -1.71 3.53
N SER A 50 4.09 -2.09 3.19
CA SER A 50 3.70 -3.48 2.96
C SER A 50 2.65 -3.59 1.86
N VAL A 51 2.47 -4.81 1.35
CA VAL A 51 1.41 -5.17 0.39
C VAL A 51 0.00 -4.83 0.91
N PHE A 52 -0.20 -4.77 2.22
CA PHE A 52 -1.51 -4.44 2.80
C PHE A 52 -1.76 -2.92 2.90
N THR A 53 -0.71 -2.14 3.12
CA THR A 53 -0.82 -0.72 3.53
C THR A 53 -0.37 0.27 2.48
N PHE A 54 0.42 -0.17 1.50
CA PHE A 54 0.88 0.70 0.43
C PHE A 54 -0.28 1.07 -0.49
N GLU A 55 -0.39 2.33 -0.85
CA GLU A 55 -1.38 2.82 -1.81
C GLU A 55 -0.66 3.63 -2.88
N ALA A 56 -0.73 3.16 -4.13
CA ALA A 56 -0.26 3.92 -5.27
C ALA A 56 -1.24 5.08 -5.54
N THR A 57 -0.75 6.32 -5.46
CA THR A 57 -1.57 7.54 -5.62
C THR A 57 -1.42 8.18 -7.00
N LYS A 58 -0.32 7.88 -7.70
CA LYS A 58 -0.11 8.30 -9.09
C LYS A 58 0.66 7.21 -9.82
N MET A 59 0.08 6.70 -10.89
CA MET A 59 0.70 5.72 -11.77
C MET A 59 1.62 6.42 -12.79
N ASN A 60 2.57 5.66 -13.33
CA ASN A 60 3.31 6.06 -14.52
C ASN A 60 2.35 6.26 -15.69
N SER A 61 2.52 7.35 -16.45
CA SER A 61 1.69 7.67 -17.62
C SER A 61 2.19 7.03 -18.91
N GLY A 62 3.33 6.33 -18.86
CA GLY A 62 3.88 5.59 -19.98
C GLY A 62 3.27 4.20 -20.13
N SER A 63 3.96 3.33 -20.88
CA SER A 63 3.48 1.99 -21.23
C SER A 63 3.65 0.93 -20.12
N GLY A 64 4.23 1.27 -18.98
CA GLY A 64 4.43 0.32 -17.87
C GLY A 64 3.57 0.69 -16.66
N GLY A 65 3.07 -0.31 -15.94
CA GLY A 65 2.15 -0.13 -14.82
C GLY A 65 2.81 -0.04 -13.45
N TRP A 66 3.96 0.61 -13.32
CA TRP A 66 4.51 0.97 -12.01
C TRP A 66 3.94 2.31 -11.50
N TRP A 67 4.03 2.52 -10.19
CA TRP A 67 3.59 3.75 -9.54
C TRP A 67 4.71 4.80 -9.54
N MET A 68 4.39 6.08 -9.64
CA MET A 68 5.33 7.20 -9.50
C MET A 68 5.30 7.78 -8.10
N TYR A 69 4.10 7.85 -7.50
CA TYR A 69 3.89 8.33 -6.14
C TYR A 69 2.94 7.39 -5.40
N GLY A 70 3.19 7.21 -4.11
CA GLY A 70 2.37 6.39 -3.23
C GLY A 70 2.43 6.87 -1.80
N GLU A 71 1.58 6.31 -0.96
CA GLU A 71 1.57 6.60 0.47
C GLU A 71 1.20 5.36 1.29
N ASP A 72 1.51 5.41 2.57
CA ASP A 72 0.88 4.54 3.56
C ASP A 72 0.41 5.41 4.74
N HIS A 73 -0.03 4.80 5.83
CA HIS A 73 -0.45 5.54 7.03
C HIS A 73 0.62 6.48 7.64
N LYS A 74 1.92 6.27 7.38
CA LYS A 74 3.04 6.99 8.01
C LYS A 74 3.82 7.89 7.07
N LYS A 75 3.96 7.53 5.81
CA LYS A 75 4.91 8.12 4.87
C LYS A 75 4.30 8.36 3.50
N TYR A 76 4.86 9.34 2.80
CA TYR A 76 4.75 9.49 1.36
C TYR A 76 5.98 8.86 0.70
N TYR A 77 5.80 8.29 -0.49
CA TYR A 77 6.82 7.61 -1.28
C TYR A 77 6.82 8.12 -2.72
N ALA A 78 8.01 8.24 -3.32
CA ALA A 78 8.17 8.61 -4.72
C ALA A 78 9.29 7.78 -5.36
N LEU A 79 9.10 7.40 -6.62
CA LEU A 79 10.20 6.94 -7.48
C LEU A 79 10.93 8.13 -8.04
N THR A 80 12.26 8.16 -7.87
CA THR A 80 13.10 9.20 -8.48
C THR A 80 13.44 8.85 -9.92
N ASN A 81 13.44 9.85 -10.82
CA ASN A 81 13.79 9.65 -12.23
C ASN A 81 15.28 9.35 -12.47
N ASP A 82 16.14 9.61 -11.49
CA ASP A 82 17.61 9.55 -11.63
C ASP A 82 18.16 8.11 -11.63
N SER A 83 17.32 7.14 -11.25
CA SER A 83 17.59 5.70 -11.38
C SER A 83 16.26 4.96 -11.32
N ILE A 84 15.98 4.11 -12.31
CA ILE A 84 14.85 3.17 -12.26
C ILE A 84 15.14 2.23 -11.10
N SER A 85 14.71 2.57 -9.87
CA SER A 85 14.76 1.75 -8.65
C SER A 85 14.85 2.55 -7.33
N THR A 86 15.24 3.83 -7.33
CA THR A 86 15.37 4.57 -6.06
C THR A 86 14.02 5.10 -5.57
N ILE A 87 13.52 4.47 -4.50
CA ILE A 87 12.38 4.94 -3.72
C ILE A 87 12.87 5.88 -2.62
N ILE A 88 12.34 7.11 -2.61
CA ILE A 88 12.52 8.05 -1.51
C ILE A 88 11.24 8.19 -0.69
N SER A 89 11.36 8.54 0.59
CA SER A 89 10.22 8.68 1.48
C SER A 89 10.32 9.88 2.42
N ILE A 90 9.17 10.38 2.84
CA ILE A 90 9.06 11.40 3.90
C ILE A 90 7.91 11.04 4.85
N ASN A 91 8.14 11.18 6.16
CA ASN A 91 7.09 11.00 7.16
C ASN A 91 6.01 12.08 7.02
N LYS A 92 4.73 11.68 7.07
CA LYS A 92 3.57 12.57 7.03
C LYS A 92 3.58 13.63 8.15
N THR A 93 4.18 13.32 9.29
CA THR A 93 4.36 14.28 10.40
C THR A 93 5.43 15.33 10.08
N LYS A 94 6.49 14.95 9.35
CA LYS A 94 7.55 15.88 8.93
C LYS A 94 7.09 16.76 7.76
N SER A 95 6.33 16.21 6.81
CA SER A 95 5.84 16.96 5.65
C SER A 95 4.95 18.14 6.05
N LYS A 96 4.15 18.01 7.11
CA LYS A 96 3.33 19.11 7.67
C LYS A 96 4.12 20.36 8.06
N LYS A 97 5.44 20.23 8.28
CA LYS A 97 6.33 21.35 8.62
C LYS A 97 6.89 22.07 7.38
N ILE A 98 6.67 21.53 6.18
CA ILE A 98 7.19 22.07 4.92
C ILE A 98 6.06 22.85 4.24
N LYS A 99 6.19 24.18 4.17
CA LYS A 99 5.14 25.07 3.64
C LYS A 99 4.79 24.81 2.18
N THR A 100 5.78 24.43 1.38
CA THR A 100 5.64 24.17 -0.07
C THR A 100 5.45 22.69 -0.39
N PHE A 101 5.08 21.87 0.60
CA PHE A 101 4.96 20.43 0.41
C PHE A 101 3.85 20.08 -0.59
N ASP A 102 4.23 19.26 -1.58
CA ASP A 102 3.30 18.59 -2.49
C ASP A 102 3.61 17.09 -2.47
N LYS A 103 2.59 16.26 -2.17
CA LYS A 103 2.74 14.80 -2.14
C LYS A 103 3.00 14.18 -3.51
N LEU A 104 2.78 14.93 -4.61
CA LEU A 104 3.01 14.50 -5.99
C LEU A 104 4.22 15.18 -6.64
N ASP A 105 5.03 15.92 -5.85
CA ASP A 105 6.32 16.45 -6.29
C ASP A 105 7.37 16.27 -5.18
N TYR A 106 8.18 15.22 -5.32
CA TYR A 106 9.19 14.87 -4.33
C TYR A 106 10.29 15.92 -4.17
N LYS A 107 10.46 16.82 -5.15
CA LYS A 107 11.44 17.92 -5.05
C LYS A 107 11.07 18.88 -3.93
N THR A 108 9.79 18.95 -3.57
CA THR A 108 9.29 19.74 -2.45
C THR A 108 9.51 19.10 -1.08
N TRP A 109 9.96 17.84 -1.01
CA TRP A 109 10.08 17.10 0.26
C TRP A 109 11.36 17.42 1.03
N LYS A 110 12.27 18.19 0.43
CA LYS A 110 13.49 18.64 1.10
C LYS A 110 13.17 19.71 2.13
N GLN A 111 13.68 19.55 3.34
CA GLN A 111 13.78 20.66 4.29
C GLN A 111 14.94 21.55 3.82
N LYS A 112 14.68 22.87 3.66
CA LYS A 112 15.76 23.86 3.68
C LYS A 112 16.27 24.01 5.11
#